data_AF-A0AA41QQG9-F1
#
_entry.id   AF-A0AA41QQG9-F1
#
_cell.length_a   1.000
_cell.length_b   1.000
_cell.length_c   1.000
_cell.angle_alpha   90.00
_cell.angle_beta   90.00
_cell.angle_gamma   90.00
#
_symmetry.space_group_name_H-M   'P 1'
#
loop_
_entity.id
_entity.type
_entity.pdbx_description
1 polymer ?
#
loop_
_entity_poly.entity_id
_entity_poly.type
_entity_poly.pdbx_seq_one_letter_code
_entity_poly.pdbx_strand_id
1 'polypeptide(L)'
;MTSVRSSRRIEQEIVQLAEGQQGGPRGLSLVHVSEQQPAHHPSKPVPYVAFDRIELGLILSVYGRKVAKSEWRDYAMDFLRERAIFSVFARNSERPLYAIEKQPKLRNRQGQYMVVNQQGRILKRGHDLRLVLNVLEPHLAVVT
;
A
#
# COMPACT_ATOMS: atom_id res chain seq x y z
N MET A 1 -6.81 -42.16 36.95
CA MET A 1 -8.00 -42.98 37.28
C MET A 1 -8.37 -42.65 38.72
N THR A 2 -9.58 -42.27 39.15
CA THR A 2 -10.90 -41.96 38.53
C THR A 2 -11.68 -41.19 39.63
N SER A 3 -12.05 -39.91 39.50
CA SER A 3 -13.24 -39.28 38.89
C SER A 3 -14.63 -39.63 39.49
N VAL A 4 -15.50 -38.59 39.57
CA VAL A 4 -16.99 -38.55 39.52
C VAL A 4 -17.82 -38.25 40.80
N ARG A 5 -18.31 -36.99 40.85
CA ARG A 5 -19.69 -36.44 41.12
C ARG A 5 -20.72 -37.16 42.03
N SER A 6 -21.45 -36.35 42.83
CA SER A 6 -22.94 -36.37 42.98
C SER A 6 -23.43 -35.13 43.78
N SER A 7 -24.46 -34.33 43.45
CA SER A 7 -25.27 -34.13 42.23
C SER A 7 -26.68 -34.77 42.04
N ARG A 8 -27.67 -34.55 42.95
CA ARG A 8 -29.13 -34.37 42.64
C ARG A 8 -30.04 -34.15 43.88
N ARG A 9 -30.86 -33.09 43.84
CA ARG A 9 -32.00 -32.71 44.73
C ARG A 9 -32.75 -31.65 43.90
N ILE A 10 -33.81 -31.92 43.12
CA ILE A 10 -35.09 -32.62 43.37
C ILE A 10 -35.78 -32.09 44.63
N GLU A 11 -37.09 -31.77 44.52
CA GLU A 11 -37.96 -31.25 45.58
C GLU A 11 -37.57 -29.81 45.98
N GLN A 12 -38.27 -28.75 45.54
CA GLN A 12 -39.71 -28.50 45.69
C GLN A 12 -40.28 -27.84 44.40
N GLU A 13 -41.33 -28.38 43.76
CA GLU A 13 -42.75 -28.32 44.17
C GLU A 13 -43.30 -26.91 43.95
N ILE A 14 -43.92 -26.61 42.81
CA ILE A 14 -45.32 -26.97 42.48
C ILE A 14 -46.29 -26.43 43.55
N VAL A 15 -46.28 -25.11 43.75
CA VAL A 15 -47.37 -24.39 44.42
C VAL A 15 -47.85 -23.27 43.48
N GLN A 16 -48.98 -23.54 42.83
CA GLN A 16 -50.10 -22.65 42.52
C GLN A 16 -49.77 -21.23 42.02
N LEU A 17 -50.00 -20.90 40.74
CA LEU A 17 -51.34 -20.60 40.18
C LEU A 17 -52.08 -19.45 40.90
N ALA A 18 -51.77 -18.20 40.53
CA ALA A 18 -52.76 -17.11 40.44
C ALA A 18 -52.20 -15.91 39.64
N GLU A 19 -52.78 -15.68 38.47
CA GLU A 19 -53.13 -14.38 37.85
C GLU A 19 -52.28 -13.11 38.09
N GLY A 20 -51.92 -12.45 36.97
CA GLY A 20 -52.31 -11.04 36.81
C GLY A 20 -51.23 -9.96 36.77
N GLN A 21 -51.31 -9.15 35.72
CA GLN A 21 -51.02 -7.70 35.67
C GLN A 21 -49.56 -7.20 35.75
N GLN A 22 -49.03 -6.94 34.56
CA GLN A 22 -48.26 -5.76 34.13
C GLN A 22 -47.78 -4.76 35.21
N GLY A 23 -46.45 -4.61 35.33
CA GLY A 23 -45.80 -3.49 36.04
C GLY A 23 -44.28 -3.53 35.82
N GLY A 24 -43.73 -2.57 35.08
CA GLY A 24 -42.38 -2.70 34.48
C GLY A 24 -41.19 -2.51 35.43
N PRO A 25 -40.00 -3.08 35.10
CA PRO A 25 -38.79 -2.91 35.89
C PRO A 25 -38.08 -1.58 35.56
N ARG A 26 -38.08 -0.64 36.51
CA ARG A 26 -37.02 0.39 36.58
C ARG A 26 -35.72 -0.25 37.04
N GLY A 27 -35.03 -0.92 36.12
CA GLY A 27 -33.66 -1.39 36.32
C GLY A 27 -32.71 -0.21 36.49
N LEU A 28 -31.85 -0.27 37.50
CA LEU A 28 -30.82 0.72 37.77
C LEU A 28 -29.84 0.78 36.58
N SER A 29 -29.84 1.87 35.83
CA SER A 29 -28.93 2.06 34.71
C SER A 29 -27.50 2.25 35.22
N LEU A 30 -26.71 1.18 35.17
CA LEU A 30 -25.26 1.24 35.31
C LEU A 30 -24.73 2.28 34.32
N VAL A 31 -24.02 3.30 34.81
CA VAL A 31 -23.44 4.35 33.96
C VAL A 31 -22.22 3.76 33.24
N HIS A 32 -22.46 3.11 32.10
CA HIS A 32 -21.40 2.83 31.15
C HIS A 32 -20.89 4.17 30.61
N VAL A 33 -19.77 4.64 31.17
CA VAL A 33 -18.89 5.61 30.52
C VAL A 33 -18.47 5.00 29.20
N SER A 34 -19.18 5.39 28.15
CA SER A 34 -18.90 4.97 26.79
C SER A 34 -17.69 5.76 26.33
N GLU A 35 -16.50 5.22 26.58
CA GLU A 35 -15.28 5.72 25.97
C GLU A 35 -15.47 5.59 24.45
N GLN A 36 -15.74 6.72 23.80
CA GLN A 36 -16.13 6.76 22.39
C GLN A 36 -14.92 6.40 21.55
N GLN A 37 -14.74 5.09 21.33
CA GLN A 37 -13.77 4.57 20.39
C GLN A 37 -14.09 5.18 19.02
N PRO A 38 -13.23 6.06 18.47
CA PRO A 38 -13.53 6.73 17.21
C PRO A 38 -13.67 5.63 16.16
N ALA A 39 -14.82 5.60 15.49
CA ALA A 39 -15.13 4.57 14.52
C ALA A 39 -13.98 4.50 13.50
N HIS A 40 -13.41 3.31 13.28
CA HIS A 40 -12.52 3.10 12.15
C HIS A 40 -13.34 3.17 10.87
N HIS A 41 -13.62 4.38 10.39
CA HIS A 41 -14.02 4.58 9.00
C HIS A 41 -12.86 4.07 8.14
N PRO A 42 -13.06 3.06 7.26
CA PRO A 42 -12.02 2.62 6.36
C PRO A 42 -11.67 3.79 5.46
N SER A 43 -10.52 4.41 5.71
CA SER A 43 -10.02 5.51 4.91
C SER A 43 -9.85 4.99 3.48
N LYS A 44 -10.65 5.54 2.56
CA LYS A 44 -10.52 5.21 1.13
C LYS A 44 -9.05 5.39 0.76
N PRO A 45 -8.35 4.35 0.25
CA PRO A 45 -6.91 4.42 0.03
C PRO A 45 -6.61 5.61 -0.87
N VAL A 46 -5.74 6.50 -0.39
CA VAL A 46 -5.40 7.73 -1.11
C VAL A 46 -4.78 7.31 -2.44
N PRO A 47 -5.32 7.77 -3.60
CA PRO A 47 -4.80 7.34 -4.89
C PRO A 47 -3.40 7.94 -5.10
N TYR A 48 -2.38 7.09 -4.98
CA TYR A 48 -1.01 7.38 -5.36
C TYR A 48 -0.74 6.86 -6.78
N VAL A 49 0.19 7.49 -7.48
CA VAL A 49 0.69 6.98 -8.75
C VAL A 49 1.78 5.95 -8.46
N ALA A 50 1.67 4.78 -9.09
CA ALA A 50 2.66 3.71 -9.01
C ALA A 50 3.08 3.23 -10.40
N PHE A 51 4.24 2.58 -10.45
CA PHE A 51 4.62 1.75 -11.58
C PHE A 51 3.84 0.43 -11.54
N ASP A 52 3.35 -0.05 -12.69
CA ASP A 52 2.81 -1.40 -12.79
C ASP A 52 3.94 -2.46 -12.88
N ARG A 53 3.56 -3.75 -12.87
CA ARG A 53 4.51 -4.87 -12.87
C ARG A 53 5.41 -4.88 -14.11
N ILE A 54 4.89 -4.51 -15.29
CA ILE A 54 5.65 -4.51 -16.55
C ILE A 54 6.60 -3.31 -16.55
N GLU A 55 6.11 -2.14 -16.19
CA GLU A 55 6.93 -0.92 -16.07
C GLU A 55 8.10 -1.13 -15.09
N LEU A 56 7.81 -1.64 -13.88
CA LEU A 56 8.83 -1.92 -12.88
C LEU A 56 9.82 -3.00 -13.36
N GLY A 57 9.35 -4.04 -14.04
CA GLY A 57 10.21 -5.07 -14.62
C GLY A 57 11.20 -4.51 -15.65
N LEU A 58 10.78 -3.54 -16.48
CA LEU A 58 11.67 -2.86 -17.43
C LEU A 58 12.72 -2.00 -16.73
N ILE A 59 12.32 -1.24 -15.70
CA ILE A 59 13.22 -0.40 -14.90
C ILE A 59 14.26 -1.27 -14.19
N LEU A 60 13.82 -2.33 -13.51
CA LEU A 60 14.69 -3.26 -12.79
C LEU A 60 15.61 -4.05 -13.74
N SER A 61 15.20 -4.30 -14.99
CA SER A 61 16.06 -4.93 -16.00
C SER A 61 17.25 -4.04 -16.40
N VAL A 62 17.02 -2.72 -16.56
CA VAL A 62 18.11 -1.76 -16.78
C VAL A 62 19.00 -1.64 -15.54
N TYR A 63 18.37 -1.55 -14.36
CA TYR A 63 19.07 -1.48 -13.07
C TYR A 63 20.01 -2.67 -12.87
N GLY A 64 19.54 -3.91 -13.07
CA GLY A 64 20.36 -5.12 -12.90
C GLY A 64 21.61 -5.15 -13.80
N ARG A 65 21.49 -4.72 -15.07
CA ARG A 65 22.64 -4.64 -15.98
C ARG A 65 23.62 -3.53 -15.59
N LYS A 66 23.13 -2.42 -15.04
CA LYS A 66 23.97 -1.33 -14.52
C LYS A 66 24.66 -1.68 -13.20
N VAL A 67 24.02 -2.47 -12.34
CA VAL A 67 24.64 -3.07 -11.15
C VAL A 67 25.72 -4.09 -11.54
N ALA A 68 25.48 -4.93 -12.56
CA ALA A 68 26.49 -5.86 -13.07
C ALA A 68 27.74 -5.14 -13.61
N LYS A 69 27.55 -3.96 -14.23
CA LYS A 69 28.64 -3.05 -14.65
C LYS A 69 29.25 -2.23 -13.49
N SER A 70 28.81 -2.45 -12.25
CA SER A 70 29.21 -1.69 -11.05
C SER A 70 28.95 -0.18 -11.09
N GLU A 71 28.15 0.30 -12.05
CA GLU A 71 27.80 1.73 -12.21
C GLU A 71 26.82 2.19 -11.12
N TRP A 72 25.81 1.37 -10.82
CA TRP A 72 24.73 1.68 -9.86
C TRP A 72 24.84 0.77 -8.63
N ARG A 73 24.37 1.25 -7.48
CA ARG A 73 24.46 0.53 -6.19
C ARG A 73 23.18 0.49 -5.39
N ASP A 74 22.36 1.52 -5.49
CA ASP A 74 21.13 1.65 -4.69
C ASP A 74 20.02 2.35 -5.49
N TYR A 75 18.78 2.22 -5.02
CA TYR A 75 17.61 2.88 -5.58
C TYR A 75 16.59 3.27 -4.51
N ALA A 76 15.80 4.30 -4.80
CA ALA A 76 14.62 4.67 -4.02
C ALA A 76 13.38 4.71 -4.91
N MET A 77 12.21 4.41 -4.35
CA MET A 77 10.91 4.50 -5.03
C MET A 77 9.96 5.40 -4.25
N ASP A 78 9.58 6.52 -4.88
CA ASP A 78 8.64 7.49 -4.30
C ASP A 78 7.28 7.40 -5.01
N PHE A 79 6.23 7.09 -4.25
CA PHE A 79 4.86 7.02 -4.75
C PHE A 79 4.06 8.25 -4.29
N LEU A 80 4.06 9.29 -5.13
CA LEU A 80 3.37 10.55 -4.85
C LEU A 80 1.97 10.55 -5.48
N ARG A 81 1.11 11.45 -5.00
CA ARG A 81 -0.26 11.65 -5.52
C ARG A 81 -0.33 11.86 -7.03
N GLU A 82 0.70 12.47 -7.61
CA GLU A 82 0.70 12.96 -9.00
C GLU A 82 1.77 12.28 -9.87
N ARG A 83 2.73 11.56 -9.26
CA ARG A 83 3.83 10.89 -9.95
C ARG A 83 4.43 9.73 -9.17
N ALA A 84 4.91 8.72 -9.87
CA ALA A 84 5.87 7.75 -9.31
C ALA A 84 7.28 8.14 -9.74
N ILE A 85 8.28 7.93 -8.88
CA ILE A 85 9.69 8.17 -9.15
C ILE A 85 10.48 6.90 -8.80
N PHE A 86 11.40 6.50 -9.68
CA PHE A 86 12.44 5.53 -9.39
C PHE A 86 13.80 6.23 -9.52
N SER A 87 14.43 6.50 -8.37
CA SER A 87 15.69 7.23 -8.24
C SER A 87 16.85 6.24 -8.14
N VAL A 88 17.92 6.41 -8.92
CA VAL A 88 19.10 5.52 -8.89
C VAL A 88 20.34 6.24 -8.41
N PHE A 89 21.14 5.56 -7.59
CA PHE A 89 22.30 6.14 -6.90
C PHE A 89 23.61 5.40 -7.25
N ALA A 90 24.67 6.20 -7.40
CA ALA A 90 26.04 5.73 -7.43
C ALA A 90 26.51 5.34 -6.01
N ARG A 91 27.67 4.68 -5.92
CA ARG A 91 28.37 4.49 -4.64
C ARG A 91 28.63 5.84 -3.97
N ASN A 92 28.23 5.97 -2.70
CA ASN A 92 28.46 7.14 -1.85
C ASN A 92 27.90 8.48 -2.41
N SER A 93 26.83 8.46 -3.23
CA SER A 93 26.19 9.68 -3.72
C SER A 93 24.95 10.05 -2.92
N GLU A 94 24.92 11.24 -2.35
CA GLU A 94 23.72 11.80 -1.69
C GLU A 94 22.60 12.15 -2.68
N ARG A 95 22.94 12.36 -3.96
CA ARG A 95 22.00 12.76 -5.02
C ARG A 95 21.81 11.61 -6.02
N PRO A 96 20.59 11.40 -6.55
CA PRO A 96 20.38 10.39 -7.58
C PRO A 96 21.10 10.81 -8.87
N LEU A 97 21.75 9.84 -9.53
CA LEU A 97 22.33 10.01 -10.87
C LEU A 97 21.22 10.30 -11.89
N TYR A 98 20.15 9.51 -11.80
CA TYR A 98 18.98 9.59 -12.64
C TYR A 98 17.71 9.36 -11.83
N ALA A 99 16.61 9.97 -12.28
CA ALA A 99 15.26 9.67 -11.81
C ALA A 99 14.38 9.31 -13.02
N ILE A 100 13.75 8.14 -12.96
CA ILE A 100 12.74 7.70 -13.92
C ILE A 100 11.39 8.07 -13.33
N GLU A 101 10.62 8.93 -14.00
CA GLU A 101 9.32 9.41 -13.51
C GLU A 101 8.15 8.92 -14.38
N LYS A 102 7.02 8.66 -13.73
CA LYS A 102 5.71 8.40 -14.36
C LYS A 102 4.70 9.45 -13.90
N GLN A 103 4.15 10.23 -14.84
CA GLN A 103 3.16 11.30 -14.63
C GLN A 103 1.91 11.05 -15.49
N PRO A 104 0.90 10.30 -15.01
CA PRO A 104 -0.27 9.90 -15.81
C PRO A 104 -1.06 11.08 -16.43
N LYS A 105 -1.09 12.24 -15.76
CA LYS A 105 -1.70 13.49 -16.27
C LYS A 105 -1.12 13.96 -17.62
N LEU A 106 0.08 13.50 -18.01
CA LEU A 106 0.74 13.86 -19.26
C LEU A 106 0.64 12.77 -20.34
N ARG A 107 -0.05 11.64 -20.07
CA ARG A 107 -0.18 10.50 -20.99
C ARG A 107 -0.67 10.90 -22.38
N ASN A 108 -1.59 11.85 -22.48
CA ASN A 108 -2.19 12.33 -23.73
C ASN A 108 -1.59 13.67 -24.20
N ARG A 109 -0.43 14.06 -23.65
CA ARG A 109 0.30 15.30 -24.02
C ARG A 109 1.71 14.92 -24.49
N GLN A 110 2.73 15.46 -23.83
CA GLN A 110 4.16 15.22 -24.05
C GLN A 110 4.68 13.83 -23.63
N GLY A 111 3.80 12.91 -23.20
CA GLY A 111 4.16 11.60 -22.68
C GLY A 111 4.26 11.55 -21.16
N GLN A 112 3.85 10.41 -20.58
CA GLN A 112 3.82 10.21 -19.13
C GLN A 112 5.17 9.80 -18.53
N TYR A 113 6.11 9.25 -19.30
CA TYR A 113 7.39 8.78 -18.78
C TYR A 113 8.51 9.77 -19.11
N MET A 114 9.45 9.95 -18.19
CA MET A 114 10.70 10.66 -18.46
C MET A 114 11.88 10.14 -17.64
N VAL A 115 13.07 10.43 -18.13
CA VAL A 115 14.34 10.31 -17.39
C VAL A 115 14.89 11.71 -17.15
N VAL A 116 15.23 12.00 -15.91
CA VAL A 116 15.86 13.23 -15.42
C VAL A 116 17.25 12.89 -14.90
N ASN A 117 18.25 13.77 -15.09
CA ASN A 117 19.59 13.59 -14.50
C ASN A 117 19.73 14.27 -13.13
N GLN A 118 20.88 14.08 -12.47
CA GLN A 118 21.25 14.69 -11.18
C GLN A 118 21.13 16.23 -11.12
N GLN A 119 21.16 16.92 -12.26
CA GLN A 119 21.00 18.38 -12.38
C GLN A 119 19.54 18.83 -12.60
N GLY A 120 18.58 17.89 -12.64
CA GLY A 120 17.18 18.19 -12.95
C GLY A 120 16.86 18.35 -14.45
N ARG A 121 17.83 18.09 -15.34
CA ARG A 121 17.62 18.15 -16.80
C ARG A 121 16.93 16.88 -17.28
N ILE A 122 15.82 17.05 -18.00
CA ILE A 122 15.15 15.94 -18.71
C ILE A 122 16.07 15.47 -19.85
N LEU A 123 16.45 14.20 -19.81
CA LEU A 123 17.25 13.54 -20.86
C LEU A 123 16.36 12.97 -21.97
N LYS A 124 15.21 12.39 -21.60
CA LYS A 124 14.23 11.84 -22.54
C LYS A 124 12.83 11.87 -21.92
N ARG A 125 11.81 12.04 -22.76
CA ARG A 125 10.38 11.97 -22.40
C ARG A 125 9.61 11.24 -23.51
N GLY A 126 8.51 10.57 -23.17
CA GLY A 126 7.68 9.87 -24.16
C GLY A 126 6.50 9.08 -23.58
N HIS A 127 5.77 8.44 -24.48
CA HIS A 127 4.60 7.59 -24.16
C HIS A 127 4.98 6.12 -23.91
N ASP A 128 6.12 5.66 -24.45
CA ASP A 128 6.69 4.33 -24.24
C ASP A 128 7.88 4.41 -23.29
N LEU A 129 7.82 3.65 -22.19
CA LEU A 129 8.89 3.56 -21.21
C LEU A 129 10.15 2.92 -21.77
N ARG A 130 10.06 1.96 -22.70
CA ARG A 130 11.24 1.30 -23.32
C ARG A 130 12.10 2.32 -24.08
N LEU A 131 11.47 3.12 -24.94
CA LEU A 131 12.15 4.18 -25.71
C LEU A 131 12.68 5.31 -24.81
N VAL A 132 12.06 5.54 -23.65
CA VAL A 132 12.55 6.49 -22.64
C VAL A 132 13.77 5.95 -21.91
N LEU A 133 13.79 4.66 -21.54
CA LEU A 133 14.91 4.00 -20.86
C LEU A 133 16.16 3.83 -21.73
N ASN A 134 16.02 3.80 -23.06
CA ASN A 134 17.16 3.71 -24.00
C ASN A 134 18.21 4.83 -23.83
N VAL A 135 17.87 5.96 -23.19
CA VAL A 135 18.84 7.04 -22.88
C VAL A 135 19.83 6.64 -21.77
N LEU A 136 19.49 5.65 -20.94
CA LEU A 136 20.34 5.11 -19.88
C LEU A 136 21.17 3.91 -20.35
N GLU A 137 20.65 3.17 -21.32
CA GLU A 137 21.33 2.05 -21.99
C GLU A 137 20.74 1.81 -23.40
N PRO A 138 21.46 2.13 -24.49
CA PRO A 138 20.94 2.04 -25.88
C PRO A 138 20.65 0.63 -26.42
N HIS A 139 20.56 -0.40 -25.57
CA HIS A 139 20.48 -1.81 -25.96
C HIS A 139 19.30 -2.54 -25.29
N LEU A 140 18.22 -1.84 -24.95
CA LEU A 140 16.96 -2.49 -24.53
C LEU A 140 16.25 -3.09 -25.77
N ALA A 141 16.84 -4.13 -26.33
CA ALA A 141 16.28 -4.86 -27.47
C ALA A 141 14.86 -5.33 -27.16
N VAL A 142 13.94 -5.09 -28.10
CA VAL A 142 12.57 -5.60 -28.03
C VAL A 142 12.62 -7.08 -28.36
N VAL A 143 12.66 -7.94 -27.33
CA VAL A 143 12.24 -9.34 -27.48
C VAL A 143 10.76 -9.28 -27.86
N THR A 144 10.50 -9.62 -29.11
CA THR A 144 9.19 -9.64 -29.78
C THR A 144 8.64 -11.06 -29.72
#